data_AF-A0AAD3E4E1-F1
#
_entry.id   AF-A0AAD3E4E1-F1
#
_cell.length_a   1.000
_cell.length_b   1.000
_cell.length_c   1.000
_cell.angle_alpha   90.00
_cell.angle_beta   90.00
_cell.angle_gamma   90.00
#
_symmetry.space_group_name_H-M   'P 1'
#
loop_
_entity.id
_entity.type
_entity.pdbx_description
1 polymer ?
#
loop_
_entity_poly.entity_id
_entity_poly.type
_entity_poly.pdbx_seq_one_letter_code
_entity_poly.pdbx_strand_id
1 'polypeptide(L)'
;ALDPAGLAAHQASEHPVCEYCELPFYGRDELYAHMTQRHFTCHVCSRLGRHHLYFPHARALQAHLCDSHHACEHPDCADCMIAFATREELNSHIRDRHSAYMPRWDQSRARPLLLDFI
;
A
#
# COMPACT_ATOMS: atom_id res chain seq x y z
N ALA A 1 -29.93 -37.90 -11.20
CA ALA A 1 -29.06 -36.94 -11.90
C ALA A 1 -28.98 -35.70 -11.04
N LEU A 2 -27.77 -35.25 -10.70
CA LEU A 2 -27.58 -34.02 -9.93
C LEU A 2 -27.98 -32.85 -10.83
N ASP A 3 -28.96 -32.06 -10.40
CA ASP A 3 -29.50 -30.94 -11.16
C ASP A 3 -28.48 -29.79 -11.15
N PRO A 4 -27.86 -29.43 -12.29
CA PRO A 4 -26.74 -28.48 -12.32
C PRO A 4 -27.15 -27.07 -11.85
N ALA A 5 -28.42 -26.71 -11.96
CA ALA A 5 -28.95 -25.45 -11.45
C ALA A 5 -29.00 -25.40 -9.91
N GLY A 6 -29.24 -26.53 -9.25
CA GLY A 6 -29.27 -26.62 -7.78
C GLY A 6 -27.88 -26.50 -7.15
N LEU A 7 -26.85 -26.99 -7.84
CA LEU A 7 -25.46 -26.91 -7.36
C LEU A 7 -24.93 -25.47 -7.37
N ALA A 8 -25.21 -24.72 -8.45
CA ALA A 8 -24.76 -23.32 -8.56
C ALA A 8 -25.41 -22.42 -7.49
N ALA A 9 -26.69 -22.63 -7.20
CA ALA A 9 -27.40 -21.88 -6.14
C ALA A 9 -26.82 -22.17 -4.74
N HIS A 10 -26.45 -23.42 -4.46
CA HIS A 10 -25.77 -23.79 -3.22
C HIS A 10 -24.38 -23.14 -3.12
N GLN A 11 -23.60 -23.16 -4.21
CA GLN A 11 -22.27 -22.55 -4.23
C GLN A 11 -22.29 -21.04 -4.01
N ALA A 12 -23.33 -20.33 -4.45
CA ALA A 12 -23.45 -18.89 -4.21
C ALA A 12 -23.95 -18.54 -2.80
N SER A 13 -24.67 -19.45 -2.13
CA SER A 13 -25.29 -19.18 -0.82
C SER A 13 -24.44 -19.65 0.36
N GLU A 14 -23.74 -20.78 0.21
CA GLU A 14 -23.05 -21.44 1.32
C GLU A 14 -21.52 -21.28 1.28
N HIS A 15 -20.97 -20.71 0.20
CA HIS A 15 -19.53 -20.58 0.01
C HIS A 15 -19.09 -19.12 -0.21
N PRO A 16 -18.08 -18.63 0.54
CA PRO A 16 -17.58 -17.29 0.35
C PRO A 16 -16.82 -17.17 -0.98
N VAL A 17 -17.03 -16.06 -1.67
CA VAL A 17 -16.46 -15.79 -3.00
C VAL A 17 -15.43 -14.69 -2.90
N CYS A 18 -14.35 -14.80 -3.65
CA CYS A 18 -13.39 -13.72 -3.80
C CYS A 18 -13.99 -12.57 -4.61
N GLU A 19 -14.00 -11.35 -4.06
CA GLU A 19 -14.56 -10.15 -4.71
C GLU A 19 -13.79 -9.71 -5.97
N TYR A 20 -12.56 -10.20 -6.18
CA TYR A 20 -11.71 -9.83 -7.32
C TYR A 20 -11.62 -10.93 -8.38
N CYS A 21 -11.52 -12.19 -7.95
CA CYS A 21 -11.38 -13.33 -8.86
C CYS A 21 -12.71 -14.03 -9.16
N GLU A 22 -13.79 -13.71 -8.43
CA GLU A 22 -15.11 -14.34 -8.53
C GLU A 22 -15.06 -15.87 -8.35
N LEU A 23 -14.02 -16.38 -7.69
CA LEU A 23 -13.83 -17.79 -7.40
C LEU A 23 -14.54 -18.17 -6.09
N PRO A 24 -15.38 -19.22 -6.07
CA PRO A 24 -15.97 -19.74 -4.84
C PRO A 24 -14.96 -20.59 -4.07
N PHE A 25 -14.97 -20.47 -2.73
CA PHE A 25 -14.10 -21.24 -1.82
C PHE A 25 -14.93 -22.03 -0.82
N TYR A 26 -14.44 -23.19 -0.37
CA TYR A 26 -15.24 -24.03 0.53
C TYR A 26 -15.44 -23.39 1.92
N GLY A 27 -14.50 -22.55 2.34
CA GLY A 27 -14.58 -21.86 3.63
C GLY A 27 -13.85 -20.51 3.64
N ARG A 28 -14.03 -19.79 4.77
CA ARG A 28 -13.42 -18.47 4.96
C ARG A 28 -11.90 -18.53 5.12
N ASP A 29 -11.36 -19.62 5.67
CA ASP A 29 -9.91 -19.80 5.85
C ASP A 29 -9.19 -19.94 4.51
N GLU A 30 -9.77 -20.71 3.58
CA GLU A 30 -9.26 -20.85 2.22
C GLU A 30 -9.32 -19.54 1.45
N LEU A 31 -10.44 -18.80 1.57
CA LEU A 31 -10.56 -17.46 1.01
C LEU A 31 -9.49 -16.53 1.58
N TYR A 32 -9.21 -16.60 2.89
CA TYR A 32 -8.20 -15.77 3.52
C TYR A 32 -6.79 -16.06 3.01
N ALA A 33 -6.45 -17.35 2.87
CA ALA A 33 -5.19 -17.79 2.29
C ALA A 33 -5.08 -17.34 0.82
N HIS A 34 -6.15 -17.48 0.05
CA HIS A 34 -6.23 -16.98 -1.32
C HIS A 34 -5.97 -15.47 -1.40
N MET A 35 -6.69 -14.68 -0.58
CA MET A 35 -6.55 -13.22 -0.58
C MET A 35 -5.14 -12.77 -0.25
N THR A 36 -4.49 -13.43 0.72
CA THR A 36 -3.14 -13.10 1.15
C THR A 36 -2.07 -13.48 0.12
N GLN A 37 -2.31 -14.53 -0.68
CA GLN A 37 -1.34 -15.02 -1.67
C GLN A 37 -1.53 -14.45 -3.08
N ARG A 38 -2.78 -14.10 -3.44
CA ARG A 38 -3.17 -13.72 -4.81
C ARG A 38 -3.43 -12.23 -4.97
N HIS A 39 -3.67 -11.52 -3.88
CA HIS A 39 -3.92 -10.08 -3.91
C HIS A 39 -2.84 -9.31 -3.17
N PHE A 40 -2.68 -8.07 -3.57
CA PHE A 40 -1.69 -7.17 -3.00
C PHE A 40 -2.23 -6.59 -1.69
N THR A 41 -1.35 -6.38 -0.72
CA THR A 41 -1.69 -5.73 0.54
C THR A 41 -0.83 -4.50 0.72
N CYS A 42 -1.37 -3.49 1.39
CA CYS A 42 -0.60 -2.30 1.72
C CYS A 42 0.23 -2.55 2.99
N HIS A 43 1.56 -2.41 2.88
CA HIS A 43 2.48 -2.57 4.01
C HIS A 43 2.30 -1.47 5.06
N VAL A 44 1.95 -0.24 4.64
CA VAL A 44 1.69 0.88 5.56
C VAL A 44 0.41 0.65 6.35
N CYS A 45 -0.71 0.32 5.69
CA CYS A 45 -1.96 0.00 6.37
C CYS A 45 -1.81 -1.18 7.33
N SER A 46 -1.07 -2.23 6.92
CA SER A 46 -0.77 -3.38 7.77
C SER A 46 -0.02 -2.96 9.04
N ARG A 47 0.93 -2.02 8.94
CA ARG A 47 1.66 -1.48 10.10
C ARG A 47 0.79 -0.61 11.00
N LEU A 48 -0.23 0.04 10.45
CA LEU A 48 -1.22 0.85 11.18
C LEU A 48 -2.34 0.01 11.81
N GLY A 49 -2.28 -1.32 11.73
CA GLY A 49 -3.29 -2.23 12.28
C GLY A 49 -4.55 -2.36 11.41
N ARG A 50 -4.57 -1.77 10.21
CA ARG A 50 -5.64 -1.94 9.22
C ARG A 50 -5.34 -3.19 8.38
N HIS A 51 -5.56 -4.35 9.01
CA HIS A 51 -5.45 -5.64 8.35
C HIS A 51 -6.68 -5.89 7.46
N HIS A 52 -6.52 -6.81 6.48
CA HIS A 52 -7.58 -7.23 5.54
C HIS A 52 -7.96 -6.23 4.44
N LEU A 53 -7.05 -5.32 4.09
CA LEU A 53 -7.18 -4.49 2.89
C LEU A 53 -6.40 -5.14 1.76
N TYR A 54 -7.13 -5.60 0.76
CA TYR A 54 -6.60 -6.28 -0.41
C TYR A 54 -6.79 -5.42 -1.66
N PHE A 55 -5.88 -5.55 -2.61
CA PHE A 55 -5.92 -4.85 -3.89
C PHE A 55 -5.73 -5.86 -5.03
N PRO A 56 -6.52 -5.74 -6.11
CA PRO A 56 -6.53 -6.75 -7.16
C PRO A 56 -5.25 -6.76 -7.99
N HIS A 57 -4.62 -5.60 -8.20
CA HIS A 57 -3.45 -5.44 -9.06
C HIS A 57 -2.48 -4.41 -8.46
N ALA A 58 -1.20 -4.49 -8.85
CA ALA A 58 -0.15 -3.57 -8.40
C ALA A 58 -0.49 -2.09 -8.67
N ARG A 59 -1.12 -1.76 -9.81
CA ARG A 59 -1.54 -0.39 -10.13
C ARG A 59 -2.56 0.16 -9.13
N ALA A 60 -3.49 -0.67 -8.65
CA ALA A 60 -4.47 -0.26 -7.65
C ALA A 60 -3.81 0.00 -6.30
N LEU A 61 -2.84 -0.84 -5.91
CA LEU A 61 -2.03 -0.61 -4.73
C LEU A 61 -1.22 0.69 -4.86
N GLN A 62 -0.56 0.93 -6.00
CA GLN A 62 0.23 2.13 -6.24
C GLN A 62 -0.63 3.41 -6.13
N ALA A 63 -1.82 3.41 -6.74
CA ALA A 63 -2.78 4.51 -6.60
C ALA A 63 -3.15 4.74 -5.12
N HIS A 64 -3.44 3.67 -4.37
CA HIS A 64 -3.71 3.76 -2.94
C HIS A 64 -2.55 4.35 -2.14
N LEU A 65 -1.30 3.97 -2.46
CA LEU A 65 -0.12 4.52 -1.81
C LEU A 65 0.07 6.02 -2.09
N CYS A 66 -0.29 6.50 -3.29
CA CYS A 66 -0.24 7.92 -3.62
C CYS A 66 -1.38 8.72 -2.97
N ASP A 67 -2.60 8.16 -2.91
CA ASP A 67 -3.79 8.86 -2.44
C ASP A 67 -3.92 8.88 -0.92
N SER A 68 -3.58 7.76 -0.26
CA SER A 68 -3.81 7.56 1.18
C SER A 68 -2.53 7.65 2.02
N HIS A 69 -1.36 7.61 1.38
CA HIS A 69 -0.06 7.56 2.05
C HIS A 69 0.94 8.53 1.41
N HIS A 70 2.14 8.59 1.98
CA HIS A 70 3.22 9.42 1.46
C HIS A 70 4.19 8.56 0.64
N ALA A 71 3.89 8.37 -0.64
CA ALA A 71 4.74 7.65 -1.59
C ALA A 71 5.97 8.49 -1.98
N CYS A 72 7.11 7.82 -2.22
CA CYS A 72 8.29 8.46 -2.80
C CYS A 72 8.17 8.48 -4.33
N GLU A 73 8.32 9.65 -4.94
CA GLU A 73 8.22 9.85 -6.40
C GLU A 73 9.56 9.66 -7.13
N HIS A 74 10.66 9.40 -6.40
CA HIS A 74 11.97 9.21 -7.03
C HIS A 74 11.96 7.91 -7.87
N PRO A 75 12.49 7.89 -9.10
CA PRO A 75 12.42 6.73 -10.01
C PRO A 75 12.91 5.43 -9.36
N ASP A 76 14.05 5.47 -8.65
CA ASP A 76 14.59 4.31 -7.93
C ASP A 76 13.66 3.72 -6.85
N CYS A 77 12.75 4.52 -6.30
CA CYS A 77 11.82 4.12 -5.24
C CYS A 77 10.38 3.92 -5.73
N ALA A 78 10.03 4.51 -6.87
CA ALA A 78 8.72 4.40 -7.49
C ALA A 78 8.43 2.96 -7.93
N ASP A 79 9.41 2.28 -8.54
CA ASP A 79 9.31 0.87 -8.96
C ASP A 79 9.14 -0.08 -7.75
N CYS A 80 9.73 0.29 -6.62
CA CYS A 80 9.66 -0.48 -5.37
C CYS A 80 8.38 -0.19 -4.55
N MET A 81 7.50 0.70 -4.99
CA MET A 81 6.27 1.08 -4.28
C MET A 81 6.54 1.52 -2.82
N ILE A 82 7.62 2.29 -2.60
CA ILE A 82 7.99 2.76 -1.26
C ILE A 82 7.07 3.89 -0.84
N ALA A 83 6.35 3.67 0.26
CA ALA A 83 5.45 4.64 0.86
C ALA A 83 5.49 4.58 2.39
N PHE A 84 5.11 5.71 3.00
CA PHE A 84 5.21 5.96 4.44
C PHE A 84 3.89 6.42 5.05
N ALA A 85 3.77 6.22 6.37
CA ALA A 85 2.56 6.60 7.10
C ALA A 85 2.45 8.12 7.29
N THR A 86 3.58 8.80 7.47
CA THR A 86 3.63 10.25 7.68
C THR A 86 4.64 10.93 6.77
N ARG A 87 4.49 12.25 6.62
CA ARG A 87 5.38 13.07 5.79
C ARG A 87 6.79 13.17 6.38
N GLU A 88 6.93 13.08 7.70
CA GLU A 88 8.22 13.09 8.40
C GLU A 88 9.03 11.84 8.06
N GLU A 89 8.40 10.67 8.03
CA GLU A 89 9.04 9.42 7.60
C GLU A 89 9.54 9.52 6.15
N LEU A 90 8.70 10.05 5.24
CA LEU A 90 9.10 10.30 3.86
C LEU A 90 10.29 11.27 3.78
N ASN A 91 10.25 12.38 4.53
CA ASN A 91 11.35 13.35 4.56
C ASN A 91 12.65 12.73 5.07
N SER A 92 12.59 11.86 6.10
CA SER A 92 13.76 11.13 6.56
C SER A 92 14.31 10.21 5.46
N HIS A 93 13.43 9.44 4.83
CA HIS A 93 13.80 8.58 3.71
C HIS A 93 14.48 9.37 2.58
N ILE A 94 13.93 10.52 2.17
CA ILE A 94 14.54 11.35 1.11
C ILE A 94 15.91 11.87 1.55
N ARG A 95 16.10 12.28 2.81
CA ARG A 95 17.44 12.67 3.31
C ARG A 95 18.42 11.52 3.31
N ASP A 96 17.99 10.33 3.71
CA ASP A 96 18.89 9.19 3.87
C ASP A 96 19.23 8.50 2.53
N ARG A 97 18.26 8.44 1.61
CA ARG A 97 18.38 7.71 0.33
C ARG A 97 18.52 8.62 -0.90
N HIS A 98 18.06 9.86 -0.83
CA HIS A 98 18.05 10.82 -1.94
C HIS A 98 18.75 12.15 -1.60
N SER A 99 19.60 12.20 -0.57
CA SER A 99 20.37 13.42 -0.22
C SER A 99 21.20 13.97 -1.37
N ALA A 100 21.71 13.10 -2.25
CA ALA A 100 22.46 13.51 -3.43
C ALA A 100 21.62 14.30 -4.45
N TYR A 101 20.30 14.08 -4.46
CA TYR A 101 19.34 14.76 -5.34
C TYR A 101 18.66 15.95 -4.66
N MET A 102 18.88 16.14 -3.35
CA MET A 102 18.50 17.40 -2.73
C MET A 102 19.41 18.50 -3.30
N PRO A 103 18.85 19.64 -3.73
CA PRO A 103 19.69 20.78 -4.10
C PRO A 103 20.62 21.04 -2.93
N ARG A 104 21.94 21.02 -3.21
CA ARG A 104 22.98 21.26 -2.21
C ARG A 104 22.54 22.47 -1.42
N TRP A 105 22.35 22.31 -0.11
CA TRP A 105 21.87 23.36 0.78
C TRP A 105 22.50 24.68 0.37
N ASP A 106 21.67 25.55 -0.22
CA ASP A 106 22.14 26.80 -0.77
C ASP A 106 22.40 27.72 0.41
N GLN A 107 23.69 27.86 0.76
CA GLN A 107 24.15 28.68 1.86
C GLN A 107 23.68 30.13 1.74
N SER A 108 23.29 30.58 0.53
CA SER A 108 22.70 31.91 0.31
C SER A 108 21.26 32.07 0.82
N ARG A 109 20.53 30.97 1.07
CA ARG A 109 19.19 30.97 1.68
C ARG A 109 19.23 30.77 3.20
N ALA A 110 20.41 30.58 3.77
CA ALA A 110 20.59 30.51 5.20
C ALA A 110 20.37 31.91 5.80
N ARG A 111 19.26 32.13 6.49
CA ARG A 111 19.07 33.35 7.28
C ARG A 111 20.01 33.27 8.49
N PRO A 112 20.98 34.18 8.65
CA PRO A 112 21.78 34.21 9.86
C PRO A 112 20.86 34.54 11.04
N LEU A 113 20.92 33.73 12.10
CA LEU A 113 20.28 34.04 13.37
C LEU A 113 21.15 35.10 14.06
N LEU A 114 20.67 36.34 14.07
CA LEU A 114 21.29 37.41 14.86
C LEU A 114 20.95 37.13 16.33
N LEU A 115 21.88 36.49 17.04
CA LEU A 115 21.79 36.39 18.49
C LEU A 115 22.37 37.68 19.07
N ASP A 116 21.50 38.65 19.33
CA ASP A 116 21.84 39.84 20.08
C ASP A 116 22.05 39.44 21.55
N PHE A 117 23.28 39.08 21.89
CA PHE A 117 23.72 38.95 23.27
C PHE A 117 24.05 40.34 23.81
N ILE A 118 23.15 40.87 24.66
CA ILE A 118 23.35 42.05 25.51
C ILE A 118 24.27 41.69 26.67
#